data_AF-A0A7G5BXC2-F1
#
_entry.id   AF-A0A7G5BXC2-F1
#
_cell.length_a   1.000
_cell.length_b   1.000
_cell.length_c   1.000
_cell.angle_alpha   90.00
_cell.angle_beta   90.00
_cell.angle_gamma   90.00
#
_symmetry.space_group_name_H-M   'P 1'
#
loop_
_entity.id
_entity.type
_entity.pdbx_description
1 polymer ?
#
loop_
_entity_poly.entity_id
_entity_poly.type
_entity_poly.pdbx_seq_one_letter_code
_entity_poly.pdbx_strand_id
1 'polypeptide(L)'
;MTYTAYYSQNTFTVTYAPGTNGTISATSEVVAENGHPANVPTVTANDGYTFTGWSKDGGTTLLSKADIEATTVTGNVTYTAYYSQNTFTVTYAPGTNGTISATSESVAENGHPANVPTVTANSGYAFTGWSKDGGTTLLSKADIEATTVTGNVTYTAYYSQNTFTVTYAPGTNGTISATSEVVAENGHPANVPTVTANSGYAFTGWSKDGGTTLLSSGY
;
A
#
# COMPACT_ATOMS: atom_id res chain seq x y z
N MET A 1 -10.83 -61.10 60.16
CA MET A 1 -10.16 -60.73 58.90
C MET A 1 -11.02 -59.68 58.22
N THR A 2 -10.47 -58.50 57.96
CA THR A 2 -11.21 -57.39 57.36
C THR A 2 -10.51 -56.99 56.07
N TYR A 3 -11.27 -56.81 55.00
CA TYR A 3 -10.76 -56.30 53.73
C TYR A 3 -11.28 -54.88 53.53
N THR A 4 -10.38 -53.97 53.19
CA THR A 4 -10.70 -52.57 52.89
C THR A 4 -10.49 -52.33 51.40
N ALA A 5 -11.52 -51.84 50.73
CA ALA A 5 -11.42 -51.40 49.35
C ALA A 5 -10.85 -49.97 49.30
N TYR A 6 -10.02 -49.71 48.28
CA TYR A 6 -9.51 -48.39 47.94
C TYR A 6 -9.96 -48.04 46.53
N TYR A 7 -10.31 -46.77 46.32
CA TYR A 7 -10.79 -46.25 45.05
C TYR A 7 -9.95 -45.05 44.65
N SER A 8 -9.71 -44.88 43.35
CA SER A 8 -9.09 -43.70 42.75
C SER A 8 -10.03 -43.10 41.73
N GLN A 9 -10.01 -41.77 41.61
CA GLN A 9 -10.72 -41.09 40.53
C GLN A 9 -9.95 -41.24 39.22
N ASN A 10 -10.64 -41.55 38.13
CA ASN A 10 -10.05 -41.52 36.80
C ASN A 10 -9.72 -40.08 36.40
N THR A 11 -8.59 -39.90 35.73
CA THR A 11 -8.14 -38.59 35.24
C THR A 11 -7.65 -38.70 33.81
N PHE A 12 -7.84 -37.62 33.06
CA PHE A 12 -7.34 -37.48 31.70
C PHE A 12 -6.39 -36.29 31.59
N THR A 13 -5.48 -36.37 30.63
CA THR A 13 -4.57 -35.28 30.29
C THR A 13 -5.19 -34.41 29.22
N VAL A 14 -5.29 -33.11 29.50
CA VAL A 14 -5.62 -32.07 28.52
C VAL A 14 -4.29 -31.44 28.11
N THR A 15 -3.96 -31.52 26.81
CA THR A 15 -2.71 -30.98 26.26
C THR A 15 -3.00 -29.69 25.48
N TYR A 16 -2.11 -28.70 25.62
CA TYR A 16 -2.16 -27.45 24.88
C TYR A 16 -0.92 -27.31 24.01
N ALA A 17 -1.12 -27.10 22.70
CA ALA A 17 -0.05 -26.85 21.76
C ALA A 17 -0.07 -25.37 21.31
N PRO A 18 1.09 -24.67 21.28
CA PRO A 18 1.14 -23.23 21.02
C PRO A 18 0.81 -22.83 19.58
N GLY A 19 0.76 -23.77 18.64
CA GLY A 19 0.70 -23.46 17.21
C GLY A 19 2.00 -22.82 16.69
N THR A 20 1.95 -22.20 15.52
CA THR A 20 3.15 -21.67 14.82
C THR A 20 3.42 -20.18 15.04
N ASN A 21 2.45 -19.40 15.52
CA ASN A 21 2.52 -17.92 15.54
C ASN A 21 2.24 -17.32 16.92
N GLY A 22 2.66 -18.02 17.98
CA GLY A 22 2.58 -17.51 19.34
C GLY A 22 3.18 -18.45 20.36
N THR A 23 3.03 -18.07 21.62
CA THR A 23 3.47 -18.83 22.79
C THR A 23 2.32 -18.98 23.79
N ILE A 24 2.43 -19.96 24.68
CA ILE A 24 1.40 -20.28 25.68
C ILE A 24 2.04 -20.42 27.06
N SER A 25 1.30 -20.09 28.12
CA SER A 25 1.81 -20.10 29.49
C SER A 25 1.94 -21.49 30.12
N ALA A 26 1.27 -22.50 29.56
CA ALA A 26 1.30 -23.88 30.04
C ALA A 26 0.97 -24.85 28.90
N THR A 27 1.49 -26.08 28.98
CA THR A 27 1.36 -27.10 27.90
C THR A 27 0.38 -28.22 28.24
N SER A 28 -0.08 -28.33 29.48
CA SER A 28 -1.04 -29.38 29.87
C SER A 28 -1.66 -29.13 31.24
N GLU A 29 -2.81 -29.74 31.49
CA GLU A 29 -3.37 -29.97 32.82
C GLU A 29 -3.96 -31.38 32.95
N VAL A 30 -4.15 -31.86 34.19
CA VAL A 30 -4.81 -33.13 34.48
C VAL A 30 -6.19 -32.84 35.03
N VAL A 31 -7.22 -33.44 34.42
CA VAL A 31 -8.62 -33.20 34.74
C VAL A 31 -9.28 -34.52 35.13
N ALA A 32 -10.11 -34.51 36.17
CA ALA A 32 -10.92 -35.67 36.53
C ALA A 32 -11.86 -36.08 35.38
N GLU A 33 -12.15 -37.37 35.25
CA GLU A 33 -13.19 -37.86 34.35
C GLU A 33 -14.53 -37.18 34.65
N ASN A 34 -15.19 -36.66 33.61
CA ASN A 34 -16.38 -35.81 33.67
C ASN A 34 -16.19 -34.44 34.33
N GLY A 35 -14.95 -34.05 34.63
CA GLY A 35 -14.58 -32.71 35.06
C GLY A 35 -14.41 -31.74 33.89
N HIS A 36 -13.96 -30.52 34.22
CA HIS A 36 -13.76 -29.42 33.30
C HIS A 36 -12.33 -28.85 33.41
N PRO A 37 -11.69 -28.44 32.30
CA PRO A 37 -10.43 -27.71 32.32
C PRO A 37 -10.57 -26.42 33.14
N ALA A 38 -9.57 -26.11 33.98
CA ALA A 38 -9.58 -24.91 34.84
C ALA A 38 -8.34 -24.04 34.63
N ASN A 39 -7.32 -24.55 33.95
CA ASN A 39 -6.02 -23.88 33.77
C ASN A 39 -5.70 -23.68 32.29
N VAL A 40 -6.72 -23.34 31.48
CA VAL A 40 -6.52 -23.04 30.06
C VAL A 40 -5.51 -21.89 29.93
N PRO A 41 -4.39 -22.11 29.22
CA PRO A 41 -3.25 -21.19 29.23
C PRO A 41 -3.59 -19.86 28.56
N THR A 42 -2.90 -18.81 28.98
CA THR A 42 -2.91 -17.54 28.25
C THR A 42 -2.07 -17.67 26.99
N VAL A 43 -2.52 -17.02 25.91
CA VAL A 43 -1.83 -17.00 24.62
C VAL A 43 -1.19 -15.63 24.40
N THR A 44 0.05 -15.61 23.93
CA THR A 44 0.71 -14.41 23.42
C THR A 44 1.03 -14.64 21.95
N ALA A 45 0.30 -13.95 21.07
CA ALA A 45 0.56 -14.00 19.64
C ALA A 45 1.88 -13.30 19.28
N ASN A 46 2.55 -13.77 18.24
CA ASN A 46 3.70 -13.08 17.67
C ASN A 46 3.26 -11.78 16.99
N ASP A 47 4.19 -10.84 16.82
CA ASP A 47 3.96 -9.60 16.08
C ASP A 47 3.37 -9.88 14.68
N GLY A 48 2.35 -9.12 14.29
CA GLY A 48 1.64 -9.33 13.01
C GLY A 48 0.57 -10.43 13.04
N TYR A 49 0.27 -11.03 14.20
CA TYR A 49 -0.75 -12.06 14.34
C TYR A 49 -1.73 -11.78 15.47
N THR A 50 -2.96 -12.27 15.30
CA THR A 50 -4.01 -12.27 16.32
C THR A 50 -4.42 -13.70 16.64
N PHE A 51 -4.52 -14.03 17.93
CA PHE A 51 -5.04 -15.32 18.37
C PHE A 51 -6.54 -15.43 18.04
N THR A 52 -6.93 -16.50 17.34
CA THR A 52 -8.31 -16.70 16.87
C THR A 52 -9.06 -17.78 17.63
N GLY A 53 -8.36 -18.66 18.35
CA GLY A 53 -8.97 -19.72 19.14
C GLY A 53 -8.16 -21.01 19.14
N TRP A 54 -8.73 -22.05 19.74
CA TRP A 54 -8.12 -23.37 19.87
C TRP A 54 -8.85 -24.40 19.01
N SER A 55 -8.10 -25.16 18.23
CA SER A 55 -8.61 -26.36 17.54
C SER A 55 -8.53 -27.56 18.47
N LYS A 56 -9.63 -28.29 18.63
CA LYS A 56 -9.68 -29.55 19.38
C LYS A 56 -9.31 -30.71 18.47
N ASP A 57 -8.29 -31.47 18.82
CA ASP A 57 -7.83 -32.71 18.14
C ASP A 57 -7.68 -32.58 16.61
N GLY A 58 -7.25 -31.40 16.14
CA GLY A 58 -7.09 -31.12 14.71
C GLY A 58 -8.40 -30.82 13.96
N GLY A 59 -9.51 -30.59 14.69
CA GLY A 59 -10.76 -30.13 14.12
C GLY A 59 -10.70 -28.71 13.57
N THR A 60 -11.72 -28.30 12.80
CA THR A 60 -11.77 -26.99 12.14
C THR A 60 -12.48 -25.92 12.95
N THR A 61 -13.26 -26.30 13.96
CA THR A 61 -13.91 -25.36 14.88
C THR A 61 -12.88 -24.78 15.84
N LEU A 62 -12.85 -23.45 15.93
CA LEU A 62 -12.02 -22.73 16.89
C LEU A 62 -12.82 -22.42 18.15
N LEU A 63 -12.26 -22.80 19.28
CA LEU A 63 -12.84 -22.65 20.61
C LEU A 63 -12.17 -21.50 21.35
N SER A 64 -12.98 -20.69 22.03
CA SER A 64 -12.46 -19.72 23.00
C SER A 64 -11.96 -20.43 24.25
N LYS A 65 -11.27 -19.68 25.12
CA LYS A 65 -10.92 -20.16 26.46
C LYS A 65 -12.16 -20.64 27.25
N ALA A 66 -13.25 -19.88 27.20
CA ALA A 66 -14.48 -20.21 27.91
C ALA A 66 -15.14 -21.50 27.37
N ASP A 67 -15.06 -21.75 26.06
CA ASP A 67 -15.59 -22.99 25.47
C ASP A 67 -14.81 -24.23 25.94
N ILE A 68 -13.49 -24.10 26.09
CA ILE A 68 -12.65 -25.16 26.66
C ILE A 68 -13.01 -25.38 28.13
N GLU A 69 -13.10 -24.32 28.93
CA GLU A 69 -13.47 -24.40 30.36
C GLU A 69 -14.88 -24.97 30.57
N ALA A 70 -15.78 -24.84 29.59
CA ALA A 70 -17.11 -25.45 29.62
C ALA A 70 -17.13 -26.91 29.12
N THR A 71 -16.05 -27.41 28.52
CA THR A 71 -16.01 -28.75 27.93
C THR A 71 -15.86 -29.82 29.01
N THR A 72 -16.72 -30.84 29.00
CA THR A 72 -16.57 -32.03 29.84
C THR A 72 -15.48 -32.94 29.28
N VAL A 73 -14.52 -33.33 30.12
CA VAL A 73 -13.41 -34.21 29.73
C VAL A 73 -13.79 -35.68 29.95
N THR A 74 -13.90 -36.41 28.85
CA THR A 74 -14.21 -37.86 28.83
C THR A 74 -13.04 -38.71 28.31
N GLY A 75 -11.91 -38.07 27.98
CA GLY A 75 -10.74 -38.70 27.43
C GLY A 75 -9.58 -37.71 27.32
N ASN A 76 -8.39 -38.19 26.99
CA ASN A 76 -7.28 -37.31 26.64
C ASN A 76 -7.63 -36.48 25.41
N VAL A 77 -7.29 -35.20 25.44
CA VAL A 77 -7.63 -34.23 24.38
C VAL A 77 -6.46 -33.28 24.16
N THR A 78 -6.26 -32.86 22.92
CA THR A 78 -5.31 -31.81 22.56
C THR A 78 -6.04 -30.58 22.02
N TYR A 79 -5.69 -29.42 22.53
CA TYR A 79 -6.09 -28.12 22.00
C TYR A 79 -4.87 -27.42 21.38
N THR A 80 -4.95 -27.05 20.10
CA THR A 80 -3.87 -26.35 19.39
C THR A 80 -4.28 -24.91 19.12
N ALA A 81 -3.46 -23.94 19.50
CA ALA A 81 -3.75 -22.52 19.26
C ALA A 81 -3.63 -22.16 17.78
N TYR A 82 -4.57 -21.37 17.29
CA TYR A 82 -4.62 -20.84 15.92
C TYR A 82 -4.57 -19.32 15.93
N TYR A 83 -4.04 -18.77 14.85
CA TYR A 83 -3.80 -17.34 14.67
C TYR A 83 -4.17 -16.91 13.25
N SER A 84 -4.67 -15.69 13.11
CA SER A 84 -4.80 -15.01 11.83
C SER A 84 -3.69 -14.00 11.66
N GLN A 85 -3.10 -13.93 10.47
CA GLN A 85 -2.18 -12.85 10.12
C GLN A 85 -2.96 -11.53 10.02
N ASN A 86 -2.47 -10.50 10.69
CA ASN A 86 -3.01 -9.16 10.59
C ASN A 86 -2.69 -8.59 9.21
N THR A 87 -3.61 -7.81 8.65
CA THR A 87 -3.44 -7.19 7.33
C THR A 87 -3.92 -5.76 7.33
N PHE A 88 -3.26 -4.91 6.55
CA PHE A 88 -3.65 -3.53 6.29
C PHE A 88 -3.94 -3.32 4.81
N THR A 89 -4.83 -2.38 4.53
CA THR A 89 -5.18 -1.98 3.17
C THR A 89 -4.25 -0.87 2.71
N VAL A 90 -3.55 -1.09 1.60
CA VAL A 90 -2.83 -0.06 0.86
C VAL A 90 -3.73 0.37 -0.29
N THR A 91 -4.09 1.66 -0.33
CA THR A 91 -4.98 2.25 -1.34
C THR A 91 -4.19 3.10 -2.32
N TYR A 92 -4.57 3.06 -3.59
CA TYR A 92 -3.97 3.84 -4.67
C TYR A 92 -5.03 4.74 -5.30
N ALA A 93 -4.75 6.04 -5.37
CA ALA A 93 -5.60 7.02 -6.03
C ALA A 93 -4.95 7.50 -7.34
N PRO A 94 -5.70 7.59 -8.45
CA PRO A 94 -5.13 7.90 -9.77
C PRO A 94 -4.65 9.34 -9.94
N GLY A 95 -4.97 10.24 -9.00
CA GLY A 95 -4.78 11.68 -9.18
C GLY A 95 -5.68 12.24 -10.28
N THR A 96 -5.35 13.44 -10.78
CA THR A 96 -6.21 14.18 -11.74
C THR A 96 -5.83 13.98 -13.20
N ASN A 97 -4.59 13.56 -13.51
CA ASN A 97 -4.04 13.58 -14.87
C ASN A 97 -3.57 12.20 -15.36
N GLY A 98 -4.24 11.14 -14.94
CA GLY A 98 -3.99 9.79 -15.42
C GLY A 98 -4.96 8.76 -14.86
N THR A 99 -4.67 7.50 -15.18
CA THR A 99 -5.41 6.32 -14.72
C THR A 99 -4.46 5.28 -14.15
N ILE A 100 -4.99 4.35 -13.36
CA ILE A 100 -4.21 3.31 -12.66
C ILE A 100 -4.83 1.93 -12.87
N SER A 101 -3.99 0.88 -12.85
CA SER A 101 -4.43 -0.49 -13.13
C SER A 101 -5.17 -1.18 -11.97
N ALA A 102 -5.02 -0.70 -10.74
CA ALA A 102 -5.67 -1.21 -9.54
C ALA A 102 -5.78 -0.11 -8.48
N THR A 103 -6.76 -0.23 -7.57
CA THR A 103 -7.06 0.80 -6.56
C THR A 103 -6.62 0.42 -5.15
N SER A 104 -6.28 -0.84 -4.90
CA SER A 104 -5.84 -1.28 -3.57
C SER A 104 -5.21 -2.67 -3.58
N GLU A 105 -4.46 -2.98 -2.54
CA GLU A 105 -4.05 -4.34 -2.16
C GLU A 105 -4.12 -4.53 -0.64
N SER A 106 -4.24 -5.79 -0.19
CA SER A 106 -4.12 -6.15 1.22
C SER A 106 -2.70 -6.65 1.48
N VAL A 107 -2.04 -6.08 2.48
CA VAL A 107 -0.66 -6.37 2.84
C VAL A 107 -0.62 -6.86 4.27
N ALA A 108 0.12 -7.94 4.54
CA ALA A 108 0.36 -8.39 5.91
C ALA A 108 0.96 -7.27 6.76
N GLU A 109 0.60 -7.19 8.03
CA GLU A 109 1.26 -6.30 8.99
C GLU A 109 2.77 -6.57 9.00
N ASN A 110 3.57 -5.50 8.93
CA ASN A 110 5.02 -5.53 8.75
C ASN A 110 5.50 -6.14 7.42
N GLY A 111 4.59 -6.42 6.48
CA GLY A 111 4.88 -6.80 5.12
C GLY A 111 5.14 -5.61 4.20
N HIS A 112 5.27 -5.91 2.91
CA HIS A 112 5.56 -4.95 1.84
C HIS A 112 4.53 -5.03 0.71
N PRO A 113 4.13 -3.90 0.10
CA PRO A 113 3.29 -3.91 -1.10
C PRO A 113 3.97 -4.68 -2.23
N ALA A 114 3.21 -5.50 -2.94
CA ALA A 114 3.73 -6.31 -4.06
C ALA A 114 3.02 -6.01 -5.38
N ASN A 115 1.87 -5.32 -5.33
CA ASN A 115 1.00 -5.08 -6.47
C ASN A 115 0.78 -3.59 -6.71
N VAL A 116 1.83 -2.78 -6.55
CA VAL A 116 1.79 -1.34 -6.85
C VAL A 116 1.36 -1.16 -8.32
N PRO A 117 0.25 -0.45 -8.58
CA PRO A 117 -0.37 -0.40 -9.89
C PRO A 117 0.51 0.35 -10.90
N THR A 118 0.32 0.03 -12.18
CA THR A 118 0.90 0.83 -13.26
C THR A 118 0.08 2.10 -13.44
N VAL A 119 0.76 3.18 -13.85
CA VAL A 119 0.16 4.49 -14.11
C VAL A 119 0.18 4.76 -15.60
N THR A 120 -0.95 5.20 -16.15
CA THR A 120 -1.04 5.74 -17.52
C THR A 120 -1.39 7.22 -17.43
N ALA A 121 -0.43 8.08 -17.74
CA ALA A 121 -0.67 9.53 -17.76
C ALA A 121 -1.55 9.94 -18.94
N ASN A 122 -2.35 10.98 -18.74
CA ASN A 122 -3.10 11.63 -19.82
C ASN A 122 -2.12 12.32 -20.80
N SER A 123 -2.58 12.55 -22.03
CA SER A 123 -1.79 13.29 -23.03
C SER A 123 -1.38 14.67 -22.49
N GLY A 124 -0.12 15.07 -22.73
CA GLY A 124 0.45 16.32 -22.22
C GLY A 124 0.96 16.24 -20.77
N TYR A 125 0.93 15.07 -20.12
CA TYR A 125 1.41 14.88 -18.76
C TYR A 125 2.38 13.70 -18.64
N ALA A 126 3.27 13.78 -17.66
CA ALA A 126 4.15 12.70 -17.24
C ALA A 126 3.90 12.37 -15.76
N PHE A 127 3.90 11.08 -15.43
CA PHE A 127 3.84 10.62 -14.04
C PHE A 127 5.14 10.97 -13.33
N THR A 128 5.05 11.65 -12.18
CA THR A 128 6.21 12.10 -11.40
C THR A 128 6.47 11.26 -10.16
N GLY A 129 5.45 10.55 -9.67
CA GLY A 129 5.57 9.70 -8.49
C GLY A 129 4.26 9.60 -7.71
N TRP A 130 4.27 8.72 -6.72
CA TRP A 130 3.21 8.57 -5.75
C TRP A 130 3.49 9.40 -4.50
N SER A 131 2.46 9.87 -3.82
CA SER A 131 2.62 10.57 -2.55
C SER A 131 1.53 10.18 -1.56
N LYS A 132 1.89 10.11 -0.28
CA LYS A 132 0.98 9.96 0.86
C LYS A 132 0.90 11.22 1.74
N ASP A 133 1.61 12.28 1.36
CA ASP A 133 1.80 13.52 2.13
C ASP A 133 1.45 14.77 1.30
N GLY A 134 0.45 14.65 0.42
CA GLY A 134 -0.09 15.77 -0.35
C GLY A 134 0.82 16.26 -1.47
N GLY A 135 1.76 15.44 -1.93
CA GLY A 135 2.71 15.75 -3.01
C GLY A 135 4.03 16.34 -2.52
N THR A 136 4.24 16.40 -1.19
CA THR A 136 5.50 16.90 -0.61
C THR A 136 6.66 15.97 -0.94
N THR A 137 6.44 14.66 -0.81
CA THR A 137 7.39 13.61 -1.19
C THR A 137 6.82 12.79 -2.34
N LEU A 138 7.62 12.61 -3.39
CA LEU A 138 7.29 11.77 -4.53
C LEU A 138 8.09 10.47 -4.48
N LEU A 139 7.38 9.35 -4.47
CA LEU A 139 7.90 7.99 -4.37
C LEU A 139 7.77 7.30 -5.72
N SER A 140 8.81 6.59 -6.11
CA SER A 140 8.73 5.65 -7.22
C SER A 140 7.90 4.42 -6.83
N LYS A 141 7.58 3.59 -7.81
CA LYS A 141 6.99 2.26 -7.56
C LYS A 141 7.87 1.43 -6.62
N ALA A 142 9.19 1.41 -6.85
CA ALA A 142 10.13 0.64 -6.04
C ALA A 142 10.19 1.13 -4.58
N ASP A 143 10.06 2.43 -4.34
CA ASP A 143 10.05 2.98 -2.98
C ASP A 143 8.81 2.51 -2.20
N ILE A 144 7.65 2.41 -2.87
CA ILE A 144 6.43 1.85 -2.25
C ILE A 144 6.62 0.35 -1.98
N GLU A 145 7.14 -0.42 -2.94
CA GLU A 145 7.41 -1.85 -2.77
C GLU A 145 8.43 -2.14 -1.66
N ALA A 146 9.31 -1.18 -1.34
CA ALA A 146 10.25 -1.29 -0.22
C ALA A 146 9.67 -0.84 1.13
N THR A 147 8.49 -0.21 1.16
CA THR A 147 7.92 0.35 2.39
C THR A 147 7.28 -0.74 3.25
N THR A 148 7.63 -0.78 4.54
CA THR A 148 6.95 -1.64 5.51
C THR A 148 5.58 -1.07 5.88
N VAL A 149 4.54 -1.88 5.81
CA VAL A 149 3.16 -1.47 6.11
C VAL A 149 2.83 -1.77 7.59
N THR A 150 2.64 -0.71 8.36
CA THR A 150 2.25 -0.77 9.78
C THR A 150 0.84 -0.24 10.05
N GLY A 151 0.10 0.07 8.98
CA GLY A 151 -1.24 0.65 9.05
C GLY A 151 -1.81 0.89 7.66
N ASN A 152 -3.12 1.18 7.61
CA ASN A 152 -3.76 1.57 6.36
C ASN A 152 -3.12 2.85 5.81
N VAL A 153 -2.86 2.89 4.50
CA VAL A 153 -2.20 4.02 3.85
C VAL A 153 -2.79 4.25 2.45
N THR A 154 -2.82 5.51 2.02
CA THR A 154 -3.23 5.90 0.67
C THR A 154 -2.07 6.58 -0.03
N TYR A 155 -1.75 6.12 -1.24
CA TYR A 155 -0.83 6.77 -2.15
C TYR A 155 -1.60 7.36 -3.35
N THR A 156 -1.39 8.63 -3.63
CA THR A 156 -1.99 9.34 -4.77
C THR A 156 -0.94 9.56 -5.85
N ALA A 157 -1.26 9.30 -7.11
CA ALA A 157 -0.38 9.58 -8.23
C ALA A 157 -0.32 11.08 -8.55
N TYR A 158 0.88 11.60 -8.76
CA TYR A 158 1.16 12.97 -9.15
C TYR A 158 1.77 13.03 -10.54
N TYR A 159 1.55 14.17 -11.20
CA TYR A 159 1.92 14.37 -12.60
C TYR A 159 2.47 15.78 -12.80
N SER A 160 3.38 15.93 -13.75
CA SER A 160 3.84 17.22 -14.27
C SER A 160 3.31 17.39 -15.69
N GLN A 161 2.91 18.62 -16.04
CA GLN A 161 2.60 18.96 -17.42
C GLN A 161 3.89 18.97 -18.24
N ASN A 162 3.87 18.31 -19.39
CA ASN A 162 4.98 18.34 -20.33
C ASN A 162 5.08 19.74 -20.94
N THR A 163 6.30 20.22 -21.15
CA THR A 163 6.54 21.55 -21.70
C THR A 163 7.64 21.52 -22.76
N PHE A 164 7.57 22.46 -23.70
CA PHE A 164 8.57 22.70 -24.74
C PHE A 164 9.06 24.13 -24.68
N THR A 165 10.30 24.35 -25.09
CA THR A 165 10.84 25.70 -25.27
C THR A 165 10.68 26.14 -26.71
N VAL A 166 9.92 27.21 -26.93
CA VAL A 166 9.87 27.93 -28.21
C VAL A 166 10.97 28.97 -28.19
N THR A 167 11.76 29.04 -29.26
CA THR A 167 12.87 29.99 -29.39
C THR A 167 12.59 30.98 -30.51
N TYR A 168 13.01 32.22 -30.29
CA TYR A 168 12.86 33.32 -31.23
C TYR A 168 14.25 33.87 -31.55
N ALA A 169 14.51 34.11 -32.84
CA ALA A 169 15.74 34.70 -33.32
C ALA A 169 15.43 36.03 -34.02
N PRO A 170 16.12 37.14 -33.69
CA PRO A 170 15.97 38.36 -34.45
C PRO A 170 16.54 38.16 -35.85
N GLY A 171 15.85 38.69 -36.87
CA GLY A 171 16.45 38.88 -38.19
C GLY A 171 17.56 39.94 -38.15
N THR A 172 18.30 40.09 -39.25
CA THR A 172 19.44 41.01 -39.34
C THR A 172 19.09 42.49 -39.20
N ASN A 173 17.82 42.88 -39.39
CA ASN A 173 17.37 44.28 -39.43
C ASN A 173 16.37 44.65 -38.32
N GLY A 174 16.49 44.02 -37.15
CA GLY A 174 15.68 44.39 -35.99
C GLY A 174 16.16 43.73 -34.70
N THR A 175 15.48 44.06 -33.62
CA THR A 175 15.68 43.46 -32.29
C THR A 175 14.37 42.90 -31.75
N ILE A 176 14.46 41.98 -30.80
CA ILE A 176 13.31 41.31 -30.18
C ILE A 176 13.43 41.42 -28.65
N SER A 177 12.30 41.52 -27.94
CA SER A 177 12.30 41.70 -26.47
C SER A 177 12.52 40.43 -25.65
N ALA A 178 12.35 39.25 -26.26
CA ALA A 178 12.59 37.96 -25.63
C ALA A 178 13.07 36.95 -26.69
N THR A 179 13.88 35.98 -26.27
CA THR A 179 14.48 34.96 -27.15
C THR A 179 13.85 33.58 -26.97
N SER A 180 13.00 33.39 -25.96
CA SER A 180 12.34 32.11 -25.72
C SER A 180 11.13 32.22 -24.79
N GLU A 181 10.23 31.24 -24.89
CA GLU A 181 9.12 31.00 -23.98
C GLU A 181 8.99 29.49 -23.71
N VAL A 182 8.58 29.10 -22.51
CA VAL A 182 8.20 27.72 -22.19
C VAL A 182 6.69 27.57 -22.37
N VAL A 183 6.27 26.62 -23.19
CA VAL A 183 4.89 26.38 -23.56
C VAL A 183 4.51 24.95 -23.17
N ALA A 184 3.30 24.75 -22.68
CA ALA A 184 2.78 23.40 -22.44
C ALA A 184 2.77 22.57 -23.74
N GLU A 185 2.94 21.26 -23.63
CA GLU A 185 2.71 20.34 -24.75
C GLU A 185 1.28 20.52 -25.28
N ASN A 186 1.16 20.76 -26.60
CA ASN A 186 -0.07 21.14 -27.29
C ASN A 186 -0.65 22.54 -26.93
N GLY A 187 0.11 23.36 -26.19
CA GLY A 187 -0.21 24.76 -25.97
C GLY A 187 0.27 25.67 -27.10
N HIS A 188 -0.17 26.93 -27.07
CA HIS A 188 0.30 27.98 -27.98
C HIS A 188 1.16 28.98 -27.21
N PRO A 189 2.21 29.57 -27.83
CA PRO A 189 2.97 30.66 -27.21
C PRO A 189 2.05 31.82 -26.86
N ALA A 190 2.09 32.27 -25.61
CA ALA A 190 1.27 33.39 -25.14
C ALA A 190 2.06 34.70 -25.07
N ASN A 191 3.39 34.62 -25.09
CA ASN A 191 4.30 35.75 -24.89
C ASN A 191 5.20 35.95 -26.11
N VAL A 192 4.57 36.11 -27.29
CA VAL A 192 5.29 36.40 -28.54
C VAL A 192 6.12 37.70 -28.36
N PRO A 193 7.43 37.68 -28.65
CA PRO A 193 8.29 38.85 -28.46
C PRO A 193 7.83 40.05 -29.28
N THR A 194 7.91 41.24 -28.68
CA THR A 194 7.78 42.49 -29.44
C THR A 194 9.00 42.68 -30.34
N VAL A 195 8.76 43.14 -31.58
CA VAL A 195 9.79 43.37 -32.60
C VAL A 195 9.99 44.86 -32.80
N THR A 196 11.25 45.30 -32.76
CA THR A 196 11.64 46.67 -33.13
C THR A 196 12.47 46.62 -34.41
N ALA A 197 11.92 47.11 -35.52
CA ALA A 197 12.63 47.18 -36.79
C ALA A 197 13.63 48.35 -36.82
N ASN A 198 14.77 48.14 -37.48
CA ASN A 198 15.72 49.22 -37.75
C ASN A 198 15.13 50.23 -38.74
N SER A 199 15.64 51.46 -38.75
CA SER A 199 15.20 52.50 -39.69
C SER A 199 15.28 52.02 -41.14
N GLY A 200 14.21 52.24 -41.91
CA GLY A 200 14.08 51.78 -43.30
C GLY A 200 13.53 50.36 -43.49
N TYR A 201 13.24 49.63 -42.40
CA TYR A 201 12.69 48.27 -42.42
C TYR A 201 11.33 48.18 -41.71
N ALA A 202 10.54 47.16 -42.07
CA ALA A 202 9.27 46.83 -41.42
C ALA A 202 9.21 45.32 -41.11
N PHE A 203 8.62 44.97 -39.97
CA PHE A 203 8.39 43.57 -39.61
C PHE A 203 7.22 43.00 -40.43
N THR A 204 7.44 41.87 -41.10
CA THR A 204 6.45 41.24 -42.00
C THR A 204 5.93 39.88 -41.50
N GLY A 205 6.59 39.28 -40.50
CA GLY A 205 6.19 37.99 -39.93
C GLY A 205 7.38 37.18 -39.43
N TRP A 206 7.07 36.05 -38.79
CA TRP A 206 8.05 35.08 -38.29
C TRP A 206 8.16 33.90 -39.26
N SER A 207 9.37 33.41 -39.54
CA SER A 207 9.54 32.11 -40.19
C SER A 207 9.77 31.01 -39.16
N LYS A 208 9.18 29.84 -39.40
CA LYS A 208 9.46 28.64 -38.61
C LYS A 208 10.63 27.86 -39.22
N ASP A 209 11.60 27.47 -38.40
CA ASP A 209 12.75 26.63 -38.76
C ASP A 209 13.53 27.09 -40.02
N GLY A 210 13.59 28.42 -40.25
CA GLY A 210 14.26 29.00 -41.41
C GLY A 210 13.53 28.81 -42.75
N GLY A 211 12.27 28.37 -42.72
CA GLY A 211 11.43 28.26 -43.91
C GLY A 211 11.05 29.62 -44.53
N THR A 212 10.50 29.59 -45.73
CA THR A 212 10.09 30.79 -46.48
C THR A 212 8.65 31.23 -46.20
N THR A 213 7.87 30.40 -45.49
CA THR A 213 6.50 30.73 -45.07
C THR A 213 6.54 31.61 -43.83
N LEU A 214 5.88 32.76 -43.90
CA LEU A 214 5.76 33.70 -42.78
C LEU A 214 4.46 33.46 -42.01
N LEU A 215 4.58 33.35 -40.69
CA LEU A 215 3.49 33.35 -39.73
C LEU A 215 3.23 34.81 -39.31
N SER A 216 1.97 35.25 -39.37
CA SER A 216 1.60 36.57 -38.87
C SER A 216 1.74 36.63 -37.35
N SER A 217 1.86 37.83 -36.79
CA SER A 217 2.02 38.09 -35.35
C SER A 217 0.77 37.76 -34.50
N GLY A 218 -0.12 36.91 -34.98
CA GLY A 218 -1.34 36.50 -34.30
C GLY A 218 -1.75 35.11 -34.75
N TYR A 219 -1.66 34.17 -33.79
CA TYR A 219 -2.09 32.76 -33.81
C TYR A 219 -1.13 31.76 -34.45
#